data_AF-A0A139NRV9-F1
#
_entry.id   AF-A0A139NRV9-F1
#
_cell.length_a   1.000
_cell.length_b   1.000
_cell.length_c   1.000
_cell.angle_alpha   90.00
_cell.angle_beta   90.00
_cell.angle_gamma   90.00
#
_symmetry.space_group_name_H-M   'P 1'
#
loop_
_entity.id
_entity.type
_entity.pdbx_description
1 polymer ?
#
loop_
_entity_poly.entity_id
_entity_poly.type
_entity_poly.pdbx_seq_one_letter_code
_entity_poly.pdbx_strand_id
1 'polypeptide(L)'
;MTDFLQDYRDAVFEGVKNRTANYSKYYDNDSLFEEMKKWTTQEVKDKYIDYYTPIELTVQEISEDGDTITVKTHEEFRVTYTKSSIKENVNKRDKVYTLKKTGNSFVITNLVTN
;
A
#
# COMPACT_ATOMS: atom_id res chain seq x y z
N MET A 1 -12.20 2.66 -8.74
CA MET A 1 -11.10 1.68 -8.56
C MET A 1 -9.77 2.39 -8.40
N THR A 2 -9.34 3.16 -9.41
CA THR A 2 -8.09 3.94 -9.34
C THR A 2 -8.08 4.89 -8.13
N ASP A 3 -9.17 5.62 -7.89
CA ASP A 3 -9.29 6.51 -6.73
C ASP A 3 -9.16 5.74 -5.40
N PHE A 4 -9.77 4.55 -5.29
CA PHE A 4 -9.66 3.70 -4.11
C PHE A 4 -8.21 3.27 -3.84
N LEU A 5 -7.47 2.85 -4.88
CA LEU A 5 -6.07 2.42 -4.74
C LEU A 5 -5.14 3.59 -4.44
N GLN A 6 -5.42 4.77 -5.00
CA GLN A 6 -4.69 6.00 -4.71
C GLN A 6 -4.92 6.45 -3.26
N ASP A 7 -6.18 6.50 -2.81
CA ASP A 7 -6.54 6.84 -1.43
C ASP A 7 -5.95 5.86 -0.40
N TYR A 8 -5.90 4.57 -0.74
CA TYR A 8 -5.25 3.56 0.09
C TYR A 8 -3.73 3.78 0.17
N ARG A 9 -3.08 3.98 -0.97
CA ARG A 9 -1.63 4.24 -1.06
C ARG A 9 -1.24 5.46 -0.24
N ASP A 10 -1.97 6.56 -0.39
CA ASP A 10 -1.68 7.80 0.33
C ASP A 10 -1.85 7.61 1.84
N ALA A 11 -2.86 6.86 2.27
CA ALA A 11 -3.06 6.53 3.67
C ALA A 11 -1.92 5.66 4.25
N VAL A 12 -1.39 4.70 3.48
CA VAL A 12 -0.22 3.91 3.88
C VAL A 12 1.03 4.79 3.96
N PHE A 13 1.24 5.68 2.99
CA PHE A 13 2.42 6.56 2.96
C PHE A 13 2.41 7.56 4.11
N GLU A 14 1.24 8.12 4.41
CA GLU A 14 1.04 8.97 5.60
C GLU A 14 1.22 8.16 6.89
N GLY A 15 0.75 6.90 6.89
CA GLY A 15 0.99 5.94 7.96
C GLY A 15 2.48 5.71 8.21
N VAL A 16 3.28 5.51 7.15
CA VAL A 16 4.74 5.42 7.25
C VAL A 16 5.29 6.69 7.85
N LYS A 17 5.02 7.86 7.27
CA LYS A 17 5.56 9.15 7.72
C LYS A 17 5.27 9.42 9.21
N ASN A 18 4.05 9.13 9.67
CA ASN A 18 3.61 9.42 11.04
C ASN A 18 3.78 8.24 12.01
N ARG A 19 4.21 7.07 11.53
CA ARG A 19 4.25 5.80 12.29
C ARG A 19 2.87 5.45 12.87
N THR A 20 1.84 5.53 12.03
CA THR A 20 0.45 5.22 12.38
C THR A 20 -0.17 4.23 11.38
N ALA A 21 -1.30 3.63 11.77
CA ALA A 21 -2.04 2.68 10.94
C ALA A 21 -3.52 3.06 10.80
N ASN A 22 -3.80 4.32 10.45
CA ASN A 22 -5.17 4.87 10.34
C ASN A 22 -5.87 4.53 9.02
N TYR A 23 -5.71 3.28 8.57
CA TYR A 23 -6.17 2.83 7.26
C TYR A 23 -6.77 1.40 7.32
N SER A 24 -7.21 0.95 8.50
CA SER A 24 -7.90 -0.34 8.67
C SER A 24 -9.17 -0.45 7.82
N LYS A 25 -9.86 0.67 7.55
CA LYS A 25 -11.08 0.73 6.72
C LYS A 25 -10.95 0.13 5.32
N TYR A 26 -9.72 -0.03 4.81
CA TYR A 26 -9.47 -0.61 3.50
C TYR A 26 -9.38 -2.13 3.51
N TYR A 27 -9.44 -2.80 4.67
CA TYR A 27 -9.29 -4.26 4.77
C TYR A 27 -10.56 -4.93 5.30
N ASP A 28 -10.84 -6.13 4.78
CA ASP A 28 -11.84 -7.07 5.34
C ASP A 28 -11.15 -8.14 6.23
N ASN A 29 -9.82 -8.20 6.19
CA ASN A 29 -9.00 -9.23 6.82
C ASN A 29 -8.05 -8.61 7.86
N ASP A 30 -8.31 -8.89 9.14
CA ASP A 30 -7.53 -8.39 10.26
C ASP A 30 -6.05 -8.80 10.21
N SER A 31 -5.74 -10.01 9.73
CA SER A 31 -4.35 -10.49 9.67
C SER A 31 -3.52 -9.68 8.67
N LEU A 32 -4.10 -9.39 7.50
CA LEU A 32 -3.44 -8.58 6.48
C LEU A 32 -3.25 -7.13 6.96
N PHE A 33 -4.24 -6.57 7.65
CA PHE A 33 -4.12 -5.25 8.25
C PHE A 33 -3.02 -5.22 9.31
N GLU A 34 -2.95 -6.22 10.21
CA GLU A 34 -1.94 -6.26 11.26
C GLU A 34 -0.51 -6.40 10.70
N GLU A 35 -0.31 -7.14 9.60
CA GLU A 35 0.98 -7.17 8.90
C GLU A 35 1.37 -5.78 8.39
N MET A 36 0.45 -5.11 7.70
CA MET A 36 0.69 -3.77 7.15
C MET A 36 0.88 -2.72 8.25
N LYS A 37 0.18 -2.84 9.37
CA LYS A 37 0.35 -2.00 10.56
C LYS A 37 1.71 -2.22 11.20
N LYS A 38 2.16 -3.48 11.32
CA LYS A 38 3.50 -3.79 11.83
C LYS A 38 4.58 -3.15 10.95
N TRP A 39 4.41 -3.23 9.62
CA TRP A 39 5.29 -2.54 8.69
C TRP A 39 5.37 -1.03 8.97
N THR A 40 4.24 -0.33 8.92
CA THR A 40 4.19 1.15 8.98
C THR A 40 4.54 1.73 10.35
N THR A 41 4.34 0.98 11.43
CA THR A 41 4.61 1.46 12.79
C THR A 41 5.96 1.03 13.34
N GLN A 42 6.46 -0.15 12.97
CA GLN A 42 7.68 -0.73 13.55
C GLN A 42 8.78 -0.97 12.51
N GLU A 43 8.52 -1.74 11.46
CA GLU A 43 9.61 -2.20 10.56
C GLU A 43 10.25 -1.05 9.77
N VAL A 44 9.48 -0.01 9.41
CA VAL A 44 10.05 1.19 8.77
C VAL A 44 11.07 1.90 9.67
N LYS A 45 10.89 1.87 10.99
CA LYS A 45 11.85 2.43 11.95
C LYS A 45 13.14 1.61 11.95
N ASP A 46 13.02 0.29 12.01
CA ASP A 46 14.16 -0.63 12.03
C ASP A 46 14.97 -0.56 10.71
N LYS A 47 14.30 -0.17 9.62
CA LYS A 47 14.91 0.07 8.29
C LYS A 47 15.39 1.51 8.07
N TYR A 48 15.31 2.38 9.08
CA TYR A 48 15.65 3.81 8.98
C TYR A 48 14.88 4.57 7.90
N ILE A 49 13.71 4.08 7.49
CA ILE A 49 12.84 4.75 6.53
C ILE A 49 12.18 5.93 7.24
N ASP A 50 12.26 7.12 6.65
CA ASP A 50 11.61 8.32 7.16
C ASP A 50 10.20 8.47 6.60
N TYR A 51 10.10 8.64 5.28
CA TYR A 51 8.86 8.77 4.53
C TYR A 51 9.05 8.29 3.08
N TYR A 52 7.92 8.16 2.38
CA TYR A 52 7.89 7.87 0.95
C TYR A 52 7.37 9.07 0.18
N THR A 53 7.95 9.33 -1.00
CA THR A 53 7.44 10.32 -1.96
C THR A 53 6.80 9.57 -3.12
N PRO A 54 5.49 9.75 -3.38
CA PRO A 54 4.82 9.10 -4.49
C PRO A 54 5.40 9.60 -5.83
N ILE A 55 5.59 8.68 -6.78
CA ILE A 55 6.00 8.99 -8.16
C ILE A 55 4.88 8.58 -9.12
N GLU A 56 4.56 7.29 -9.17
CA GLU A 56 3.56 6.76 -10.12
C GLU A 56 2.75 5.63 -9.47
N LEU A 57 1.48 5.52 -9.86
CA LEU A 57 0.64 4.36 -9.61
C LEU A 57 -0.15 4.07 -10.89
N THR A 58 0.18 2.98 -11.55
CA THR A 58 -0.41 2.59 -12.84
C THR A 58 -1.13 1.27 -12.69
N VAL A 59 -2.42 1.25 -13.06
CA VAL A 59 -3.20 0.01 -13.15
C VAL A 59 -2.83 -0.69 -14.45
N GLN A 60 -2.31 -1.90 -14.34
CA GLN A 60 -1.87 -2.72 -15.48
C GLN A 60 -2.98 -3.64 -15.98
N GLU A 61 -3.73 -4.25 -15.07
CA GLU A 61 -4.75 -5.25 -15.39
C GLU A 61 -5.86 -5.23 -14.34
N ILE A 62 -7.10 -5.42 -14.79
CA ILE A 62 -8.26 -5.64 -13.95
C ILE A 62 -8.97 -6.90 -14.46
N SER A 63 -9.22 -7.85 -13.57
CA SER A 63 -10.06 -9.01 -13.84
C SER A 63 -11.16 -9.14 -12.79
N GLU A 64 -12.37 -9.50 -13.23
CA GLU A 64 -13.52 -9.72 -12.37
C GLU A 64 -13.94 -11.20 -12.45
N ASP A 65 -14.16 -11.82 -11.29
CA ASP A 65 -14.71 -13.16 -11.14
C ASP A 65 -15.78 -13.14 -10.03
N GLY A 66 -17.05 -13.10 -10.45
CA GLY A 66 -18.18 -12.87 -9.55
C GLY A 66 -18.05 -11.55 -8.79
N ASP A 67 -18.05 -11.62 -7.46
CA ASP A 67 -17.91 -10.46 -6.56
C ASP A 67 -16.45 -10.10 -6.22
N THR A 68 -15.50 -10.85 -6.79
CA THR A 68 -14.06 -10.65 -6.57
C THR A 68 -13.46 -9.90 -7.75
N ILE A 69 -12.66 -8.88 -7.44
CA ILE A 69 -11.89 -8.12 -8.44
C ILE A 69 -10.41 -8.29 -8.13
N THR A 70 -9.63 -8.71 -9.11
CA THR A 70 -8.18 -8.72 -9.03
C THR A 70 -7.62 -7.54 -9.80
N VAL A 71 -6.78 -6.74 -9.18
CA VAL A 71 -6.14 -5.57 -9.80
C VAL A 71 -4.63 -5.70 -9.71
N LYS A 72 -3.95 -5.66 -10.85
CA LYS A 72 -2.49 -5.59 -10.92
C LYS A 72 -2.08 -4.14 -11.12
N THR A 73 -1.12 -3.67 -10.33
CA THR A 73 -0.59 -2.31 -10.43
C THR A 73 0.92 -2.28 -10.46
N HIS A 74 1.48 -1.32 -11.18
CA HIS A 74 2.85 -0.87 -11.01
C HIS A 74 2.87 0.36 -10.08
N GLU A 75 3.66 0.32 -9.02
CA GLU A 75 3.83 1.45 -8.11
C GLU A 75 5.29 1.89 -8.05
N GLU A 76 5.52 3.20 -8.23
CA GLU A 76 6.80 3.84 -8.06
C GLU A 76 6.76 4.87 -6.94
N PHE A 77 7.79 4.86 -6.09
CA PHE A 77 7.98 5.83 -5.03
C PHE A 77 9.45 5.97 -4.64
N ARG A 78 9.84 7.16 -4.16
CA ARG A 78 11.16 7.38 -3.57
C ARG A 78 11.10 7.10 -2.08
N VAL A 79 12.13 6.43 -1.57
CA VAL A 79 12.32 6.23 -0.12
C VAL A 79 13.34 7.23 0.39
N THR A 80 12.93 8.02 1.37
CA THR A 80 13.83 8.87 2.16
C THR A 80 14.15 8.18 3.47
N TYR A 81 15.41 8.26 3.91
CA TYR A 81 15.89 7.60 5.11
C TYR A 81 16.33 8.62 6.16
N THR A 82 16.12 8.30 7.44
CA THR A 82 16.60 9.11 8.58
C THR A 82 18.12 9.02 8.74
N LYS A 83 18.73 7.92 8.27
CA LYS A 83 20.17 7.69 8.33
C LYS A 83 20.85 8.24 7.09
N SER A 84 21.61 9.34 7.24
CA SER A 84 22.30 10.04 6.15
C SER A 84 23.29 9.20 5.34
N SER A 85 23.78 8.09 5.89
CA SER A 85 24.65 7.16 5.15
C SER A 85 23.89 6.30 4.13
N ILE A 86 22.56 6.26 4.18
CA ILE A 86 21.71 5.54 3.24
C ILE A 86 21.25 6.51 2.17
N LYS A 87 21.57 6.22 0.92
CA LYS A 87 21.12 7.04 -0.21
C LYS A 87 19.65 6.78 -0.49
N GLU A 88 18.91 7.85 -0.79
CA GLU A 88 17.57 7.73 -1.31
C GLU A 88 17.56 6.89 -2.59
N ASN A 89 16.50 6.12 -2.77
CA ASN A 89 16.35 5.28 -3.94
C ASN A 89 14.88 5.25 -4.39
N VAL A 90 14.70 5.09 -5.69
CA VAL A 90 13.39 4.79 -6.26
C VAL A 90 13.13 3.30 -6.09
N ASN A 91 12.02 2.96 -5.46
CA ASN A 91 11.47 1.61 -5.46
C ASN A 91 10.39 1.51 -6.54
N LYS A 92 10.40 0.38 -7.23
CA LYS A 92 9.38 -0.04 -8.18
C LYS A 92 8.84 -1.37 -7.71
N ARG A 93 7.52 -1.47 -7.57
CA ARG A 93 6.86 -2.67 -7.04
C ARG A 93 5.64 -2.96 -7.88
N ASP A 94 5.52 -4.22 -8.29
CA ASP A 94 4.26 -4.71 -8.81
C ASP A 94 3.43 -5.24 -7.64
N LYS A 95 2.16 -4.87 -7.60
CA LYS A 95 1.23 -5.31 -6.56
C LYS A 95 0.01 -5.94 -7.20
N VAL A 96 -0.50 -6.99 -6.57
CA VAL A 96 -1.73 -7.67 -6.93
C VAL A 96 -2.70 -7.56 -5.76
N TYR A 97 -3.78 -6.83 -5.97
CA TYR A 97 -4.86 -6.66 -5.00
C TYR A 97 -5.98 -7.63 -5.33
N THR A 98 -6.49 -8.34 -4.33
CA THR A 98 -7.80 -8.98 -4.39
C THR A 98 -8.78 -8.12 -3.61
N LEU A 99 -9.84 -7.70 -4.27
CA LEU A 99 -10.82 -6.76 -3.76
C LEU A 99 -12.21 -7.36 -3.77
N LYS A 100 -13.02 -6.98 -2.79
CA LYS A 100 -14.45 -7.29 -2.73
C LYS A 100 -15.26 -6.00 -2.74
N LYS A 101 -16.33 -5.94 -3.54
CA LYS A 101 -17.25 -4.78 -3.57
C LYS A 101 -17.97 -4.67 -2.22
N THR A 102 -18.03 -3.47 -1.64
CA THR A 102 -18.80 -3.17 -0.43
C THR A 102 -19.52 -1.83 -0.57
N GLY A 103 -20.85 -1.88 -0.70
CA GLY A 103 -21.65 -0.70 -1.05
C GLY A 103 -21.14 -0.03 -2.33
N ASN A 104 -20.70 1.23 -2.20
CA ASN A 104 -20.15 2.02 -3.32
C ASN A 104 -18.62 2.00 -3.39
N SER A 105 -17.93 1.16 -2.61
CA SER A 105 -16.47 1.09 -2.53
C SER A 105 -15.98 -0.37 -2.55
N PHE A 106 -14.73 -0.56 -2.15
CA PHE A 106 -14.05 -1.86 -2.12
C PHE A 106 -13.37 -2.07 -0.76
N VAL A 107 -13.05 -3.33 -0.46
CA VAL A 107 -12.13 -3.71 0.61
C VAL A 107 -11.09 -4.68 0.05
N ILE A 108 -9.88 -4.60 0.57
CA ILE A 108 -8.74 -5.48 0.27
C ILE A 108 -8.91 -6.74 1.10
N THR A 109 -9.06 -7.87 0.42
CA THR A 109 -9.11 -9.20 1.04
C THR A 109 -7.76 -9.91 0.95
N ASN A 110 -6.94 -9.55 -0.04
CA ASN A 110 -5.56 -10.00 -0.20
C ASN A 110 -4.70 -8.95 -0.90
N LEU A 111 -3.40 -8.92 -0.58
CA LEU A 111 -2.41 -8.06 -1.23
C LEU A 111 -1.09 -8.83 -1.36
N VAL A 112 -0.63 -9.00 -2.59
CA VAL A 112 0.68 -9.60 -2.91
C VAL A 112 1.57 -8.53 -3.52
N THR A 113 2.82 -8.45 -3.07
CA THR A 113 3.85 -7.56 -3.65
C THR A 113 4.95 -8.42 -4.27
N ASN A 114 5.31 -8.12 -5.52
CA ASN A 114 6.35 -8.81 -6.29
C ASN A 114 7.58 -7.90 -6.51
#